data_AF-A0A9E4KYV8-F1
#
_entry.id   AF-A0A9E4KYV8-F1
#
_cell.length_a   1.000
_cell.length_b   1.000
_cell.length_c   1.000
_cell.angle_alpha   90.00
_cell.angle_beta   90.00
_cell.angle_gamma   90.00
#
_symmetry.space_group_name_H-M   'P 1'
#
loop_
_entity.id
_entity.type
_entity.pdbx_description
1 polymer ?
#
loop_
_entity_poly.entity_id
_entity_poly.type
_entity_poly.pdbx_seq_one_letter_code
_entity_poly.pdbx_strand_id
1 'polypeptide(L)'
;LLLAGCTTASDHHYIFPNDVQLEDEIRAAQETGIRFHAARGAMSLGESDGGLPPDHLVEREPDILRDTQRLIETWHDPEPQAMLRIVVAPTSPFSVTVDLMRESAAMARAYGVSMHTHLAENIKDVSYSRENFGMNPGQYAEAVGWVGEDVWHAHCVQLNAQEIGLFARTGAGVCHCPSSNMRLASGIAPVRQMLDQGVKVGLGVDGSASNDSGHLLSEARQAMLLQRALGDPAGLSAREALEMATLGGASVLGRDDIGRIAAGMSADIIAFRLDDIALAGALHDPVAALVFCQPSAVDLSIINGQIIVEDGVLQTVDVPSLVEGHNRLSAQLIRGEA
;
A
#
# COMPACT_ATOMS: atom_id res chain seq x y z
N LEU A 1 -3.39 10.66 -6.01
CA LEU A 1 -4.11 10.08 -4.85
C LEU A 1 -5.24 10.97 -4.34
N LEU A 2 -4.99 12.13 -3.74
CA LEU A 2 -6.04 13.00 -3.17
C LEU A 2 -7.17 13.36 -4.15
N LEU A 3 -6.81 13.79 -5.37
CA LEU A 3 -7.76 14.13 -6.44
C LEU A 3 -8.59 12.92 -6.94
N ALA A 4 -8.15 11.69 -6.64
CA ALA A 4 -8.87 10.46 -6.96
C ALA A 4 -9.70 9.93 -5.76
N GLY A 5 -9.75 10.67 -4.65
CA GLY A 5 -10.51 10.31 -3.46
C GLY A 5 -9.78 9.43 -2.44
N CYS A 6 -8.47 9.26 -2.54
CA CYS A 6 -7.70 8.57 -1.50
C CYS A 6 -7.45 9.53 -0.33
N THR A 7 -7.94 9.19 0.87
CA THR A 7 -7.79 10.02 2.09
C THR A 7 -6.68 9.53 3.02
N THR A 8 -6.30 8.24 2.92
CA THR A 8 -5.22 7.63 3.69
C THR A 8 -4.32 6.84 2.76
N ALA A 9 -3.01 7.07 2.84
CA ALA A 9 -2.01 6.31 2.10
C ALA A 9 -0.96 5.71 3.04
N SER A 10 -0.43 4.55 2.67
CA SER A 10 0.87 4.08 3.13
C SER A 10 1.85 4.27 1.97
N ASP A 11 3.07 4.69 2.27
CA ASP A 11 4.17 4.65 1.31
C ASP A 11 5.30 3.78 1.85
N HIS A 12 5.99 3.08 0.95
CA HIS A 12 7.07 2.17 1.27
C HIS A 12 8.35 2.65 0.61
N HIS A 13 9.00 3.60 1.28
CA HIS A 13 10.28 4.15 0.85
C HIS A 13 11.45 3.30 1.32
N TYR A 14 12.16 2.64 0.39
CA TYR A 14 13.20 1.68 0.74
C TYR A 14 14.59 2.00 0.17
N ILE A 15 14.79 3.20 -0.39
CA ILE A 15 16.07 3.64 -0.95
C ILE A 15 16.46 4.98 -0.34
N PHE A 16 17.58 5.06 0.38
CA PHE A 16 18.01 6.29 1.07
C PHE A 16 19.34 6.84 0.52
N PRO A 17 19.45 7.16 -0.78
CA PRO A 17 20.66 7.73 -1.33
C PRO A 17 20.76 9.24 -1.01
N ASN A 18 21.94 9.82 -1.22
CA ASN A 18 22.15 11.26 -1.35
C ASN A 18 21.79 12.19 -0.18
N ASP A 19 21.33 11.68 0.98
CA ASP A 19 20.75 12.43 2.12
C ASP A 19 19.22 12.38 2.25
N VAL A 20 18.55 11.63 1.37
CA VAL A 20 17.10 11.37 1.45
C VAL A 20 16.73 10.78 2.81
N GLN A 21 15.65 11.31 3.38
CA GLN A 21 15.08 10.83 4.65
C GLN A 21 13.59 10.54 4.50
N LEU A 22 13.05 9.64 5.33
CA LEU A 22 11.61 9.38 5.35
C LEU A 22 10.81 10.65 5.72
N GLU A 23 11.42 11.56 6.49
CA GLU A 23 10.89 12.88 6.82
C GLU A 23 10.52 13.74 5.59
N ASP A 24 11.18 13.53 4.45
CA ASP A 24 10.84 14.25 3.22
C ASP A 24 9.42 13.90 2.74
N GLU A 25 9.04 12.63 2.82
CA GLU A 25 7.69 12.16 2.52
C GLU A 25 6.69 12.58 3.60
N ILE A 26 7.08 12.49 4.87
CA ILE A 26 6.23 12.92 5.99
C ILE A 26 5.84 14.39 5.85
N ARG A 27 6.81 15.25 5.50
CA ARG A 27 6.57 16.67 5.25
C ARG A 27 5.63 16.89 4.07
N ALA A 28 5.83 16.19 2.96
CA ALA A 28 4.91 16.26 1.82
C ALA A 28 3.48 15.81 2.18
N ALA A 29 3.34 14.77 3.00
CA ALA A 29 2.04 14.32 3.50
C ALA A 29 1.36 15.37 4.39
N GLN A 30 2.13 16.02 5.28
CA GLN A 30 1.65 17.11 6.13
C GLN A 30 1.23 18.34 5.32
N GLU A 31 2.03 18.74 4.32
CA GLU A 31 1.73 19.88 3.44
C GLU A 31 0.48 19.63 2.59
N THR A 32 0.31 18.41 2.08
CA THR A 32 -0.85 18.06 1.25
C THR A 32 -2.11 17.76 2.05
N GLY A 33 -1.98 17.38 3.33
CA GLY A 33 -3.07 17.08 4.25
C GLY A 33 -3.61 15.64 4.16
N ILE A 34 -2.87 14.70 3.57
CA ILE A 34 -3.25 13.28 3.53
C ILE A 34 -2.92 12.58 4.86
N ARG A 35 -3.78 11.66 5.30
CA ARG A 35 -3.45 10.77 6.43
C ARG A 35 -2.41 9.74 5.97
N PHE A 36 -1.35 9.54 6.74
CA PHE A 36 -0.15 8.87 6.24
C PHE A 36 0.38 7.76 7.15
N HIS A 37 0.74 6.63 6.55
CA HIS A 37 1.55 5.57 7.16
C HIS A 37 2.91 5.54 6.47
N ALA A 38 3.93 6.10 7.12
CA ALA A 38 5.28 6.15 6.56
C ALA A 38 5.98 4.83 6.88
N ALA A 39 6.17 3.98 5.87
CA ALA A 39 6.84 2.70 6.05
C ALA A 39 8.34 2.83 5.78
N ARG A 40 9.13 2.69 6.84
CA ARG A 40 10.60 2.74 6.78
C ARG A 40 11.08 1.47 6.09
N GLY A 41 11.29 1.58 4.78
CA GLY A 41 11.81 0.52 3.94
C GLY A 41 13.27 0.23 4.16
N ALA A 42 13.79 -0.89 3.66
CA ALA A 42 15.23 -1.16 3.72
C ALA A 42 15.66 -2.26 2.77
N MET A 43 16.88 -2.12 2.27
CA MET A 43 17.64 -3.20 1.63
C MET A 43 18.98 -3.34 2.37
N SER A 44 19.35 -4.56 2.75
CA SER A 44 20.58 -4.83 3.51
C SER A 44 21.49 -5.88 2.89
N LEU A 45 20.96 -6.69 1.96
CA LEU A 45 21.70 -7.77 1.32
C LEU A 45 22.06 -7.35 -0.10
N GLY A 46 23.30 -6.89 -0.33
CA GLY A 46 23.78 -6.41 -1.64
C GLY A 46 24.24 -7.53 -2.58
N GLU A 47 24.46 -7.21 -3.85
CA GLU A 47 25.00 -8.13 -4.88
C GLU A 47 26.29 -8.84 -4.42
N SER A 48 27.18 -8.13 -3.73
CA SER A 48 28.44 -8.70 -3.20
C SER A 48 28.24 -9.82 -2.17
N ASP A 49 27.10 -9.80 -1.46
CA ASP A 49 26.71 -10.77 -0.44
C ASP A 49 25.59 -11.73 -0.92
N GLY A 50 25.32 -11.75 -2.23
CA GLY A 50 24.36 -12.67 -2.87
C GLY A 50 22.92 -12.18 -2.91
N GLY A 51 22.68 -10.89 -2.61
CA GLY A 51 21.39 -10.24 -2.79
C GLY A 51 21.15 -9.74 -4.21
N LEU A 52 19.95 -9.21 -4.43
CA LEU A 52 19.55 -8.55 -5.68
C LEU A 52 19.92 -7.06 -5.78
N PRO A 53 19.85 -6.23 -4.71
CA PRO A 53 20.07 -4.80 -4.85
C PRO A 53 21.55 -4.45 -5.03
N PRO A 54 21.87 -3.39 -5.81
CA PRO A 54 23.23 -2.86 -5.90
C PRO A 54 23.82 -2.51 -4.53
N ASP A 55 25.10 -2.82 -4.31
CA ASP A 55 25.76 -2.61 -3.01
C ASP A 55 25.71 -1.15 -2.51
N HIS A 56 25.63 -0.17 -3.41
CA HIS A 56 25.56 1.25 -3.04
C HIS A 56 24.16 1.72 -2.62
N LEU A 57 23.15 0.85 -2.76
CA LEU A 57 21.77 1.11 -2.32
C LEU A 57 21.40 0.33 -1.06
N VAL A 58 22.29 -0.53 -0.54
CA VAL A 58 22.05 -1.23 0.72
C VAL A 58 22.60 -0.46 1.91
N GLU A 59 21.91 -0.60 3.04
CA GLU A 59 22.29 -0.01 4.32
C GLU A 59 22.76 -1.10 5.28
N ARG A 60 23.55 -0.71 6.28
CA ARG A 60 23.92 -1.65 7.34
C ARG A 60 22.72 -1.86 8.27
N GLU A 61 22.45 -3.12 8.62
CA GLU A 61 21.31 -3.50 9.46
C GLU A 61 21.22 -2.76 10.81
N PRO A 62 22.33 -2.53 11.56
CA PRO A 62 22.25 -1.76 12.80
C PRO A 62 21.85 -0.29 12.59
N ASP A 63 22.13 0.28 11.41
CA ASP A 63 21.75 1.66 11.10
C ASP A 63 20.28 1.71 10.65
N ILE A 64 19.81 0.72 9.88
CA ILE A 64 18.38 0.54 9.54
C ILE A 64 17.52 0.49 10.81
N LEU A 65 17.90 -0.36 11.77
CA LEU A 65 17.16 -0.53 13.02
C LEU A 65 17.22 0.74 13.88
N ARG A 66 18.38 1.38 13.99
CA ARG A 66 18.52 2.63 14.75
C ARG A 66 17.65 3.75 14.17
N ASP A 67 17.65 3.89 12.84
CA ASP A 67 16.85 4.91 12.17
C ASP A 67 15.36 4.61 12.24
N THR A 68 14.96 3.35 12.08
CA THR A 68 13.57 2.92 12.28
C THR A 68 13.08 3.23 13.70
N GLN A 69 13.88 2.91 14.72
CA GLN A 69 13.58 3.26 16.11
C GLN A 69 13.43 4.77 16.29
N ARG A 70 14.39 5.56 15.78
CA ARG A 70 14.34 7.03 15.84
C ARG A 70 13.06 7.58 15.23
N LEU A 71 12.66 7.07 14.06
CA LEU A 71 11.45 7.49 13.36
C LEU A 71 10.20 7.16 14.18
N ILE A 72 10.10 5.95 14.74
CA ILE A 72 8.99 5.56 15.61
C ILE A 72 8.89 6.51 16.82
N GLU A 73 10.00 6.70 17.55
CA GLU A 73 10.04 7.54 18.76
C GLU A 73 9.74 9.02 18.48
N THR A 74 10.03 9.50 17.27
CA THR A 74 9.86 10.91 16.90
C THR A 74 8.48 11.19 16.32
N TRP A 75 7.95 10.29 15.49
CA TRP A 75 6.85 10.60 14.58
C TRP A 75 5.62 9.70 14.72
N HIS A 76 5.72 8.53 15.37
CA HIS A 76 4.56 7.64 15.48
C HIS A 76 3.52 8.20 16.46
N ASP A 77 2.31 8.43 15.97
CA ASP A 77 1.16 8.78 16.81
C ASP A 77 0.20 7.57 16.94
N PRO A 78 0.16 6.90 18.10
CA PRO A 78 -0.69 5.75 18.31
C PRO A 78 -2.16 6.14 18.59
N GLU A 79 -2.46 7.42 18.83
CA GLU A 79 -3.78 7.84 19.27
C GLU A 79 -4.85 7.57 18.18
N PRO A 80 -6.12 7.40 18.57
CA PRO A 80 -7.22 7.40 17.63
C PRO A 80 -7.20 8.66 16.77
N GLN A 81 -7.53 8.50 15.49
CA GLN A 81 -7.61 9.56 14.48
C GLN A 81 -6.27 10.22 14.17
N ALA A 82 -5.14 9.61 14.56
CA ALA A 82 -3.78 10.04 14.23
C ALA A 82 -3.57 10.25 12.73
N MET A 83 -2.95 11.38 12.36
CA MET A 83 -2.65 11.72 10.97
C MET A 83 -1.38 11.06 10.43
N LEU A 84 -0.50 10.58 11.31
CA LEU A 84 0.79 9.99 10.96
C LEU A 84 1.08 8.75 11.82
N ARG A 85 1.44 7.64 11.18
CA ARG A 85 1.95 6.45 11.86
C ARG A 85 3.19 5.92 11.13
N ILE A 86 4.17 5.44 11.90
CA ILE A 86 5.35 4.75 11.36
C ILE A 86 5.09 3.25 11.25
N VAL A 87 5.62 2.63 10.19
CA VAL A 87 5.53 1.19 9.89
C VAL A 87 6.95 0.65 9.67
N VAL A 88 7.25 -0.52 10.22
CA VAL A 88 8.53 -1.21 9.99
C VAL A 88 8.45 -2.03 8.71
N ALA A 89 9.30 -1.75 7.72
CA ALA A 89 9.08 -2.33 6.39
C ALA A 89 10.32 -2.76 5.58
N PRO A 90 11.24 -3.62 6.07
CA PRO A 90 12.22 -4.27 5.20
C PRO A 90 11.59 -4.79 3.88
N THR A 91 12.22 -4.47 2.74
CA THR A 91 11.52 -4.49 1.44
C THR A 91 10.95 -5.84 1.04
N SER A 92 11.75 -6.89 1.18
CA SER A 92 11.35 -8.24 0.81
C SER A 92 12.24 -9.28 1.47
N PRO A 93 11.77 -10.54 1.62
CA PRO A 93 12.58 -11.67 2.11
C PRO A 93 13.91 -11.93 1.41
N PHE A 94 14.13 -11.37 0.21
CA PHE A 94 15.30 -11.60 -0.63
C PHE A 94 16.17 -10.34 -0.83
N SER A 95 15.80 -9.21 -0.22
CA SER A 95 16.58 -7.97 -0.23
C SER A 95 17.16 -7.61 1.15
N VAL A 96 16.82 -8.40 2.17
CA VAL A 96 17.34 -8.28 3.54
C VAL A 96 17.67 -9.66 4.11
N THR A 97 18.44 -9.69 5.21
CA THR A 97 18.74 -10.97 5.89
C THR A 97 17.54 -11.48 6.71
N VAL A 98 17.57 -12.77 7.02
CA VAL A 98 16.61 -13.42 7.93
C VAL A 98 16.68 -12.81 9.33
N ASP A 99 17.87 -12.39 9.78
CA ASP A 99 18.06 -11.81 11.09
C ASP A 99 17.45 -10.41 11.16
N LEU A 100 17.63 -9.57 10.12
CA LEU A 100 16.93 -8.28 10.05
C LEU A 100 15.40 -8.47 10.07
N MET A 101 14.86 -9.45 9.34
CA MET A 101 13.42 -9.74 9.40
C MET A 101 12.96 -10.05 10.84
N ARG A 102 13.70 -10.89 11.58
CA ARG A 102 13.34 -11.22 12.98
C ARG A 102 13.48 -10.03 13.92
N GLU A 103 14.56 -9.26 13.79
CA GLU A 103 14.82 -8.09 14.62
C GLU A 103 13.80 -6.97 14.36
N SER A 104 13.46 -6.72 13.10
CA SER A 104 12.39 -5.81 12.71
C SER A 104 11.03 -6.22 13.29
N ALA A 105 10.69 -7.52 13.27
CA ALA A 105 9.45 -8.00 13.86
C ALA A 105 9.42 -7.86 15.39
N ALA A 106 10.54 -8.13 16.05
CA ALA A 106 10.68 -7.92 17.49
C ALA A 106 10.56 -6.43 17.86
N MET A 107 11.20 -5.54 17.09
CA MET A 107 11.13 -4.10 17.28
C MET A 107 9.69 -3.57 17.08
N ALA A 108 9.05 -3.90 15.95
CA ALA A 108 7.68 -3.46 15.68
C ALA A 108 6.73 -3.78 16.83
N ARG A 109 6.78 -5.02 17.34
CA ARG A 109 5.96 -5.46 18.47
C ARG A 109 6.32 -4.80 19.80
N ALA A 110 7.60 -4.51 20.03
CA ALA A 110 8.04 -3.80 21.23
C ALA A 110 7.48 -2.36 21.28
N TYR A 111 7.36 -1.71 20.12
CA TYR A 111 6.79 -0.37 19.99
C TYR A 111 5.28 -0.34 19.70
N GLY A 112 4.66 -1.49 19.42
CA GLY A 112 3.24 -1.57 19.07
C GLY A 112 2.91 -0.98 17.70
N VAL A 113 3.86 -0.99 16.77
CA VAL A 113 3.67 -0.51 15.39
C VAL A 113 3.49 -1.69 14.42
N SER A 114 2.86 -1.43 13.29
CA SER A 114 2.63 -2.45 12.27
C SER A 114 3.87 -2.72 11.41
N MET A 115 3.81 -3.81 10.66
CA MET A 115 4.84 -4.31 9.76
C MET A 115 4.32 -4.47 8.32
N HIS A 116 5.18 -4.19 7.35
CA HIS A 116 4.88 -4.33 5.94
C HIS A 116 6.04 -4.92 5.13
N THR A 117 5.78 -5.80 4.17
CA THR A 117 6.79 -6.22 3.19
C THR A 117 6.13 -6.72 1.90
N HIS A 118 6.92 -6.93 0.85
CA HIS A 118 6.49 -7.63 -0.37
C HIS A 118 6.54 -9.15 -0.14
N LEU A 119 5.53 -9.88 -0.60
CA LEU A 119 5.51 -11.33 -0.46
C LEU A 119 4.82 -12.05 -1.62
N ALA A 120 5.45 -13.12 -2.11
CA ALA A 120 4.89 -14.05 -3.09
C ALA A 120 4.31 -13.33 -4.33
N GLU A 121 5.03 -12.34 -4.86
CA GLU A 121 4.55 -11.55 -5.98
C GLU A 121 4.55 -12.39 -7.26
N ASN A 122 5.60 -13.18 -7.49
CA ASN A 122 5.76 -13.94 -8.73
C ASN A 122 6.40 -15.32 -8.47
N ILE A 123 6.47 -16.15 -9.52
CA ILE A 123 6.95 -17.54 -9.39
C ILE A 123 8.43 -17.63 -8.99
N LYS A 124 9.23 -16.59 -9.27
CA LYS A 124 10.64 -16.55 -8.86
C LYS A 124 10.74 -16.37 -7.35
N ASP A 125 9.86 -15.59 -6.72
CA ASP A 125 9.80 -15.45 -5.26
C ASP A 125 9.55 -16.80 -4.60
N VAL A 126 8.60 -17.58 -5.13
CA VAL A 126 8.31 -18.94 -4.62
C VAL A 126 9.52 -19.85 -4.76
N SER A 127 10.19 -19.80 -5.92
CA SER A 127 11.37 -20.61 -6.20
C SER A 127 12.52 -20.23 -5.26
N TYR A 128 12.80 -18.93 -5.13
CA TYR A 128 13.81 -18.39 -4.23
C TYR A 128 13.55 -18.81 -2.78
N SER A 129 12.31 -18.67 -2.29
CA SER A 129 11.95 -19.02 -0.92
C SER A 129 12.21 -20.51 -0.63
N ARG A 130 11.87 -21.39 -1.60
CA ARG A 130 12.13 -22.83 -1.48
C ARG A 130 13.61 -23.16 -1.53
N GLU A 131 14.37 -22.52 -2.40
CA GLU A 131 15.80 -22.78 -2.58
C GLU A 131 16.62 -22.31 -1.37
N ASN A 132 16.32 -21.13 -0.83
CA ASN A 132 17.11 -20.50 0.24
C ASN A 132 16.62 -20.85 1.65
N PHE A 133 15.32 -21.08 1.82
CA PHE A 133 14.72 -21.30 3.14
C PHE A 133 14.09 -22.69 3.29
N GLY A 134 13.93 -23.45 2.22
CA GLY A 134 13.23 -24.74 2.25
C GLY A 134 11.72 -24.62 2.52
N MET A 135 11.15 -23.42 2.34
CA MET A 135 9.79 -23.07 2.72
C MET A 135 9.05 -22.40 1.55
N ASN A 136 7.71 -22.42 1.56
CA ASN A 136 6.95 -21.49 0.74
C ASN A 136 6.95 -20.09 1.38
N PRO A 137 6.72 -19.00 0.63
CA PRO A 137 6.82 -17.63 1.14
C PRO A 137 6.02 -17.35 2.42
N GLY A 138 4.78 -17.83 2.52
CA GLY A 138 3.94 -17.68 3.71
C GLY A 138 4.47 -18.47 4.91
N GLN A 139 5.05 -19.65 4.68
CA GLN A 139 5.70 -20.45 5.75
C GLN A 139 6.99 -19.76 6.24
N TYR A 140 7.76 -19.17 5.33
CA TYR A 140 8.89 -18.33 5.69
C TYR A 140 8.44 -17.14 6.55
N ALA A 141 7.40 -16.41 6.10
CA ALA A 141 6.85 -15.28 6.84
C ALA A 141 6.44 -15.69 8.27
N GLU A 142 5.77 -16.84 8.44
CA GLU A 142 5.47 -17.39 9.77
C GLU A 142 6.74 -17.67 10.59
N ALA A 143 7.75 -18.31 10.00
CA ALA A 143 8.99 -18.68 10.69
C ALA A 143 9.84 -17.49 11.17
N VAL A 144 9.72 -16.33 10.51
CA VAL A 144 10.38 -15.07 10.94
C VAL A 144 9.46 -14.15 11.73
N GLY A 145 8.23 -14.56 12.02
CA GLY A 145 7.28 -13.79 12.82
C GLY A 145 6.54 -12.68 12.07
N TRP A 146 6.46 -12.76 10.74
CA TRP A 146 5.79 -11.83 9.82
C TRP A 146 4.37 -12.26 9.44
N VAL A 147 3.64 -12.75 10.44
CA VAL A 147 2.20 -13.01 10.39
C VAL A 147 1.58 -12.47 11.68
N GLY A 148 0.31 -12.08 11.63
CA GLY A 148 -0.38 -11.45 12.76
C GLY A 148 -1.27 -10.30 12.31
N GLU A 149 -2.09 -9.79 13.23
CA GLU A 149 -2.96 -8.63 12.98
C GLU A 149 -2.18 -7.33 12.74
N ASP A 150 -0.91 -7.32 13.14
CA ASP A 150 0.07 -6.24 13.00
C ASP A 150 0.87 -6.30 11.69
N VAL A 151 0.53 -7.20 10.75
CA VAL A 151 1.29 -7.41 9.50
C VAL A 151 0.40 -7.33 8.27
N TRP A 152 0.89 -6.67 7.21
CA TRP A 152 0.33 -6.84 5.87
C TRP A 152 1.39 -6.99 4.78
N HIS A 153 1.03 -7.75 3.75
CA HIS A 153 1.92 -8.09 2.63
C HIS A 153 1.39 -7.53 1.31
N ALA A 154 2.26 -6.92 0.50
CA ALA A 154 1.90 -6.48 -0.84
C ALA A 154 1.85 -7.65 -1.83
N HIS A 155 0.98 -7.52 -2.83
CA HIS A 155 0.79 -8.42 -3.98
C HIS A 155 0.18 -9.78 -3.66
N CYS A 156 0.93 -10.68 -3.01
CA CYS A 156 0.48 -12.02 -2.63
C CYS A 156 -0.13 -12.84 -3.79
N VAL A 157 0.37 -12.66 -5.02
CA VAL A 157 -0.20 -13.28 -6.22
C VAL A 157 -0.09 -14.80 -6.19
N GLN A 158 1.01 -15.31 -5.64
CA GLN A 158 1.37 -16.72 -5.65
C GLN A 158 1.08 -17.45 -4.33
N LEU A 159 0.31 -16.84 -3.41
CA LEU A 159 -0.09 -17.54 -2.18
C LEU A 159 -0.96 -18.75 -2.51
N ASN A 160 -0.56 -19.91 -1.99
CA ASN A 160 -1.34 -21.13 -2.12
C ASN A 160 -2.45 -21.23 -1.04
N ALA A 161 -3.32 -22.23 -1.17
CA ALA A 161 -4.46 -22.40 -0.26
C ALA A 161 -4.09 -22.56 1.22
N GLN A 162 -2.93 -23.18 1.54
CA GLN A 162 -2.47 -23.32 2.92
C GLN A 162 -1.97 -21.98 3.48
N GLU A 163 -1.30 -21.18 2.66
CA GLU A 163 -0.80 -19.85 3.02
C GLU A 163 -1.94 -18.84 3.17
N ILE A 164 -2.97 -18.92 2.32
CA ILE A 164 -4.21 -18.15 2.50
C ILE A 164 -4.87 -18.52 3.85
N GLY A 165 -4.97 -19.81 4.17
CA GLY A 165 -5.49 -20.25 5.47
C GLY A 165 -4.64 -19.80 6.67
N LEU A 166 -3.32 -19.69 6.50
CA LEU A 166 -2.41 -19.08 7.47
C LEU A 166 -2.73 -17.59 7.67
N PHE A 167 -2.93 -16.83 6.60
CA PHE A 167 -3.22 -15.40 6.72
C PHE A 167 -4.57 -15.17 7.38
N ALA A 168 -5.59 -15.96 6.99
CA ALA A 168 -6.92 -15.91 7.59
C ALA A 168 -6.89 -16.19 9.10
N ARG A 169 -6.18 -17.24 9.54
CA ARG A 169 -6.16 -17.64 10.96
C ARG A 169 -5.28 -16.75 11.84
N THR A 170 -4.29 -16.06 11.26
CA THR A 170 -3.37 -15.17 12.00
C THR A 170 -3.80 -13.71 11.95
N GLY A 171 -4.68 -13.34 11.02
CA GLY A 171 -5.15 -11.98 10.83
C GLY A 171 -4.25 -11.10 9.97
N ALA A 172 -3.26 -11.69 9.28
CA ALA A 172 -2.37 -10.98 8.35
C ALA A 172 -3.15 -10.43 7.15
N GLY A 173 -2.84 -9.18 6.79
CA GLY A 173 -3.47 -8.46 5.68
C GLY A 173 -2.78 -8.69 4.33
N VAL A 174 -3.55 -8.51 3.26
CA VAL A 174 -3.05 -8.48 1.88
C VAL A 174 -3.39 -7.13 1.24
N CYS A 175 -2.37 -6.44 0.72
CA CYS A 175 -2.55 -5.27 -0.16
C CYS A 175 -2.53 -5.73 -1.61
N HIS A 176 -3.69 -5.76 -2.26
CA HIS A 176 -3.82 -6.17 -3.66
C HIS A 176 -3.53 -5.00 -4.61
N CYS A 177 -2.54 -5.17 -5.50
CA CYS A 177 -2.11 -4.18 -6.49
C CYS A 177 -2.41 -4.65 -7.92
N PRO A 178 -3.67 -4.62 -8.39
CA PRO A 178 -4.08 -5.29 -9.62
C PRO A 178 -3.38 -4.74 -10.88
N SER A 179 -3.27 -3.42 -11.03
CA SER A 179 -2.62 -2.84 -12.22
C SER A 179 -1.13 -3.21 -12.29
N SER A 180 -0.43 -3.18 -11.17
CA SER A 180 0.98 -3.58 -11.10
C SER A 180 1.20 -5.05 -11.41
N ASN A 181 0.41 -5.92 -10.78
CA ASN A 181 0.48 -7.37 -11.04
C ASN A 181 0.22 -7.71 -12.52
N MET A 182 -0.65 -6.95 -13.19
CA MET A 182 -0.87 -7.08 -14.63
C MET A 182 0.29 -6.53 -15.46
N ARG A 183 0.77 -5.32 -15.13
CA ARG A 183 1.84 -4.63 -15.88
C ARG A 183 3.14 -5.42 -15.86
N LEU A 184 3.50 -5.99 -14.70
CA LEU A 184 4.71 -6.81 -14.52
C LEU A 184 4.51 -8.28 -14.91
N ALA A 185 3.29 -8.65 -15.33
CA ALA A 185 2.90 -10.03 -15.61
C ALA A 185 3.13 -11.00 -14.43
N SER A 186 3.04 -10.49 -13.20
CA SER A 186 3.14 -11.27 -11.95
C SER A 186 1.99 -12.28 -11.82
N GLY A 187 0.80 -11.92 -12.34
CA GLY A 187 -0.36 -12.81 -12.47
C GLY A 187 -1.64 -12.27 -11.85
N ILE A 188 -2.63 -13.15 -11.65
CA ILE A 188 -3.91 -12.82 -11.00
C ILE A 188 -3.88 -13.36 -9.57
N ALA A 189 -3.84 -12.47 -8.58
CA ALA A 189 -3.91 -12.87 -7.18
C ALA A 189 -5.26 -13.52 -6.87
N PRO A 190 -5.32 -14.57 -6.01
CA PRO A 190 -6.54 -15.30 -5.70
C PRO A 190 -7.43 -14.54 -4.69
N VAL A 191 -7.78 -13.29 -4.99
CA VAL A 191 -8.50 -12.37 -4.09
C VAL A 191 -9.87 -12.92 -3.68
N ARG A 192 -10.65 -13.49 -4.61
CA ARG A 192 -11.94 -14.12 -4.24
C ARG A 192 -11.75 -15.19 -3.16
N GLN A 193 -10.76 -16.07 -3.34
CA GLN A 193 -10.44 -17.12 -2.37
C GLN A 193 -9.98 -16.54 -1.03
N MET A 194 -9.16 -15.48 -1.04
CA MET A 194 -8.71 -14.77 0.16
C MET A 194 -9.90 -14.22 0.96
N LEU A 195 -10.80 -13.50 0.28
CA LEU A 195 -12.01 -12.93 0.88
C LEU A 195 -12.93 -14.03 1.44
N ASP A 196 -13.14 -15.13 0.71
CA ASP A 196 -13.98 -16.25 1.16
C ASP A 196 -13.43 -16.95 2.41
N GLN A 197 -12.11 -16.92 2.61
CA GLN A 197 -11.47 -17.45 3.82
C GLN A 197 -11.38 -16.43 4.96
N GLY A 198 -11.81 -15.18 4.75
CA GLY A 198 -11.77 -14.14 5.77
C GLY A 198 -10.42 -13.44 5.92
N VAL A 199 -9.54 -13.50 4.91
CA VAL A 199 -8.33 -12.68 4.87
C VAL A 199 -8.73 -11.20 4.72
N LYS A 200 -8.08 -10.31 5.46
CA LYS A 200 -8.22 -8.86 5.28
C LYS A 200 -7.56 -8.46 3.97
N VAL A 201 -8.33 -7.96 3.01
CA VAL A 201 -7.77 -7.51 1.71
C VAL A 201 -8.06 -6.03 1.50
N GLY A 202 -7.00 -5.26 1.30
CA GLY A 202 -7.03 -3.86 0.89
C GLY A 202 -6.53 -3.67 -0.54
N LEU A 203 -6.56 -2.43 -1.04
CA LEU A 203 -6.04 -2.07 -2.36
C LEU A 203 -4.83 -1.15 -2.28
N GLY A 204 -3.89 -1.35 -3.19
CA GLY A 204 -2.74 -0.48 -3.40
C GLY A 204 -2.58 -0.14 -4.88
N VAL A 205 -2.07 1.05 -5.16
CA VAL A 205 -1.69 1.46 -6.53
C VAL A 205 -0.30 0.96 -6.91
N ASP A 206 0.52 0.57 -5.92
CA ASP A 206 1.96 0.34 -6.08
C ASP A 206 2.73 1.59 -6.59
N GLY A 207 4.04 1.50 -6.75
CA GLY A 207 4.86 2.57 -7.28
C GLY A 207 4.48 2.96 -8.71
N SER A 208 4.57 4.25 -9.04
CA SER A 208 4.25 4.76 -10.40
C SER A 208 5.20 4.27 -11.49
N ALA A 209 6.26 3.54 -11.17
CA ALA A 209 7.12 2.86 -12.14
C ALA A 209 6.59 1.46 -12.53
N SER A 210 5.56 0.98 -11.85
CA SER A 210 4.89 -0.30 -12.07
C SER A 210 3.37 -0.19 -12.13
N ASN A 211 2.78 1.00 -12.35
CA ASN A 211 1.34 1.16 -12.51
C ASN A 211 0.92 1.65 -13.90
N ASP A 212 1.14 2.90 -14.35
CA ASP A 212 2.02 3.98 -13.88
C ASP A 212 1.22 5.22 -13.41
N SER A 213 0.02 4.98 -12.87
CA SER A 213 -0.90 5.99 -12.32
C SER A 213 -1.03 5.92 -10.79
N GLY A 214 -1.57 6.96 -10.17
CA GLY A 214 -1.86 7.02 -8.72
C GLY A 214 -3.34 7.17 -8.41
N HIS A 215 -4.20 6.33 -9.00
CA HIS A 215 -5.66 6.46 -8.97
C HIS A 215 -6.37 5.24 -8.34
N LEU A 216 -6.66 5.31 -7.04
CA LEU A 216 -7.16 4.17 -6.24
C LEU A 216 -8.53 3.63 -6.69
N LEU A 217 -9.45 4.48 -7.15
CA LEU A 217 -10.73 4.01 -7.69
C LEU A 217 -10.56 3.21 -8.99
N SER A 218 -9.48 3.47 -9.75
CA SER A 218 -9.13 2.65 -10.92
C SER A 218 -8.70 1.26 -10.47
N GLU A 219 -7.91 1.15 -9.40
CA GLU A 219 -7.51 -0.13 -8.83
C GLU A 219 -8.71 -0.94 -8.35
N ALA A 220 -9.73 -0.30 -7.77
CA ALA A 220 -10.97 -0.99 -7.39
C ALA A 220 -11.68 -1.60 -8.60
N ARG A 221 -11.80 -0.83 -9.69
CA ARG A 221 -12.33 -1.36 -10.96
C ARG A 221 -11.46 -2.49 -11.50
N GLN A 222 -10.13 -2.32 -11.49
CA GLN A 222 -9.21 -3.29 -12.04
C GLN A 222 -9.25 -4.61 -11.26
N ALA A 223 -9.28 -4.55 -9.93
CA ALA A 223 -9.48 -5.72 -9.07
C ALA A 223 -10.77 -6.47 -9.43
N MET A 224 -11.87 -5.73 -9.58
CA MET A 224 -13.17 -6.30 -9.93
C MET A 224 -13.14 -7.02 -11.29
N LEU A 225 -12.63 -6.34 -12.32
CA LEU A 225 -12.57 -6.91 -13.67
C LEU A 225 -11.61 -8.10 -13.73
N LEU A 226 -10.48 -8.04 -13.02
CA LEU A 226 -9.48 -9.10 -13.01
C LEU A 226 -10.01 -10.38 -12.38
N GLN A 227 -10.73 -10.30 -11.26
CA GLN A 227 -11.38 -11.47 -10.64
C GLN A 227 -12.47 -12.05 -11.53
N ARG A 228 -13.23 -11.20 -12.27
CA ARG A 228 -14.25 -11.68 -13.22
C ARG A 228 -13.66 -12.33 -14.46
N ALA A 229 -12.48 -11.87 -14.91
CA ALA A 229 -11.78 -12.42 -16.06
C ALA A 229 -11.36 -13.89 -15.89
N LEU A 230 -11.37 -14.40 -14.65
CA LEU A 230 -11.19 -15.83 -14.34
C LEU A 230 -12.39 -16.71 -14.76
N GLY A 231 -13.46 -16.11 -15.30
CA GLY A 231 -14.60 -16.83 -15.87
C GLY A 231 -15.88 -16.80 -15.02
N ASP A 232 -15.90 -16.02 -13.94
CA ASP A 232 -17.08 -15.85 -13.09
C ASP A 232 -17.52 -14.37 -13.05
N PRO A 233 -18.67 -13.99 -13.65
CA PRO A 233 -19.16 -12.61 -13.59
C PRO A 233 -19.52 -12.15 -12.16
N ALA A 234 -19.68 -13.07 -11.20
CA ALA A 234 -19.88 -12.78 -9.78
C ALA A 234 -18.58 -12.80 -8.96
N GLY A 235 -17.41 -13.02 -9.60
CA GLY A 235 -16.14 -13.22 -8.90
C GLY A 235 -15.70 -12.06 -8.01
N LEU A 236 -16.11 -10.83 -8.32
CA LEU A 236 -16.04 -9.70 -7.39
C LEU A 236 -17.11 -8.67 -7.77
N SER A 237 -17.87 -8.19 -6.80
CA SER A 237 -18.87 -7.15 -6.99
C SER A 237 -18.25 -5.74 -6.89
N ALA A 238 -18.97 -4.73 -7.40
CA ALA A 238 -18.55 -3.34 -7.25
C ALA A 238 -18.51 -2.90 -5.78
N ARG A 239 -19.40 -3.43 -4.93
CA ARG A 239 -19.38 -3.12 -3.49
C ARG A 239 -18.18 -3.75 -2.79
N GLU A 240 -17.85 -5.00 -3.09
CA GLU A 240 -16.65 -5.64 -2.50
C GLU A 240 -15.37 -4.93 -2.93
N ALA A 241 -15.28 -4.51 -4.19
CA ALA A 241 -14.14 -3.73 -4.66
C ALA A 241 -14.02 -2.37 -3.94
N LEU A 242 -15.14 -1.67 -3.72
CA LEU A 242 -15.16 -0.43 -2.95
C LEU A 242 -14.89 -0.67 -1.45
N GLU A 243 -15.36 -1.79 -0.90
CA GLU A 243 -15.08 -2.20 0.48
C GLU A 243 -13.58 -2.45 0.67
N MET A 244 -12.92 -3.16 -0.25
CA MET A 244 -11.46 -3.31 -0.25
C MET A 244 -10.73 -1.96 -0.31
N ALA A 245 -11.26 -1.00 -1.10
CA ALA A 245 -10.71 0.36 -1.21
C ALA A 245 -10.92 1.23 0.04
N THR A 246 -11.77 0.80 0.98
CA THR A 246 -12.18 1.58 2.16
C THR A 246 -11.94 0.79 3.46
N LEU A 247 -12.93 0.01 3.91
CA LEU A 247 -12.85 -0.83 5.11
C LEU A 247 -11.71 -1.85 5.05
N GLY A 248 -11.46 -2.44 3.88
CA GLY A 248 -10.38 -3.41 3.66
C GLY A 248 -9.01 -2.77 3.85
N GLY A 249 -8.76 -1.62 3.21
CA GLY A 249 -7.53 -0.83 3.42
C GLY A 249 -7.34 -0.40 4.88
N ALA A 250 -8.41 0.08 5.55
CA ALA A 250 -8.38 0.41 6.97
C ALA A 250 -7.99 -0.80 7.84
N SER A 251 -8.62 -1.95 7.60
CA SER A 251 -8.35 -3.18 8.35
C SER A 251 -6.93 -3.70 8.13
N VAL A 252 -6.41 -3.60 6.91
CA VAL A 252 -5.03 -3.95 6.55
C VAL A 252 -4.02 -3.06 7.28
N LEU A 253 -4.30 -1.76 7.41
CA LEU A 253 -3.45 -0.82 8.15
C LEU A 253 -3.60 -0.90 9.68
N GLY A 254 -4.44 -1.80 10.20
CA GLY A 254 -4.70 -1.91 11.63
C GLY A 254 -5.48 -0.72 12.19
N ARG A 255 -6.41 -0.17 11.40
CA ARG A 255 -7.24 0.98 11.79
C ARG A 255 -8.71 0.62 11.84
N ASP A 256 -9.34 1.00 12.94
CA ASP A 256 -10.77 0.83 13.22
C ASP A 256 -11.51 2.17 13.30
N ASP A 257 -10.81 3.27 13.02
CA ASP A 257 -11.29 4.66 13.09
C ASP A 257 -11.44 5.34 11.71
N ILE A 258 -11.07 4.68 10.61
CA ILE A 258 -11.25 5.15 9.22
C ILE A 258 -11.99 4.10 8.36
N GLY A 259 -12.33 4.46 7.12
CA GLY A 259 -12.94 3.54 6.14
C GLY A 259 -14.45 3.34 6.30
N ARG A 260 -15.08 3.94 7.32
CA ARG A 260 -16.54 3.92 7.53
C ARG A 260 -17.07 5.31 7.86
N ILE A 261 -18.25 5.63 7.34
CA ILE A 261 -19.03 6.79 7.77
C ILE A 261 -19.93 6.35 8.94
N ALA A 262 -19.47 6.58 10.16
CA ALA A 262 -20.21 6.29 11.39
C ALA A 262 -19.75 7.22 12.54
N ALA A 263 -20.58 7.37 13.58
CA ALA A 263 -20.18 8.13 14.76
C ALA A 263 -18.95 7.52 15.42
N GLY A 264 -17.98 8.35 15.80
CA GLY A 264 -16.69 7.93 16.39
C GLY A 264 -15.56 7.74 15.39
N MET A 265 -15.85 7.63 14.09
CA MET A 265 -14.85 7.54 13.03
C MET A 265 -14.24 8.91 12.71
N SER A 266 -13.03 8.92 12.15
CA SER A 266 -12.44 10.10 11.52
C SER A 266 -13.34 10.65 10.42
N ALA A 267 -13.42 11.97 10.31
CA ALA A 267 -14.13 12.65 9.23
C ALA A 267 -13.30 12.64 7.93
N ASP A 268 -13.11 11.44 7.39
CA ASP A 268 -12.44 11.17 6.12
C ASP A 268 -13.52 10.79 5.08
N ILE A 269 -13.97 11.77 4.30
CA ILE A 269 -15.17 11.68 3.44
C ILE A 269 -14.85 12.21 2.06
N ILE A 270 -15.28 11.50 1.02
CA ILE A 270 -15.18 11.96 -0.37
C ILE A 270 -16.56 12.04 -1.02
N ALA A 271 -16.71 12.93 -2.00
CA ALA A 271 -17.91 13.01 -2.82
C ALA A 271 -17.57 13.05 -4.31
N PHE A 272 -18.43 12.42 -5.10
CA PHE A 272 -18.40 12.45 -6.56
C PHE A 272 -19.70 13.08 -7.06
N ARG A 273 -19.59 13.88 -8.12
CA ARG A 273 -20.75 14.46 -8.80
C ARG A 273 -21.47 13.39 -9.60
N LEU A 274 -22.78 13.25 -9.38
CA LEU A 274 -23.62 12.30 -10.11
C LEU A 274 -24.07 12.83 -11.48
N ASP A 275 -23.87 14.13 -11.74
CA ASP A 275 -24.14 14.79 -13.02
C ASP A 275 -22.90 14.86 -13.93
N ASP A 276 -21.88 14.05 -13.65
CA ASP A 276 -20.71 13.86 -14.51
C ASP A 276 -21.05 13.01 -15.75
N ILE A 277 -20.46 13.35 -16.90
CA ILE A 277 -20.65 12.63 -18.16
C ILE A 277 -20.25 11.14 -18.07
N ALA A 278 -19.25 10.80 -17.25
CA ALA A 278 -18.83 9.42 -17.01
C ALA A 278 -19.94 8.58 -16.38
N LEU A 279 -20.89 9.19 -15.66
CA LEU A 279 -21.98 8.51 -14.97
C LEU A 279 -23.32 8.57 -15.72
N ALA A 280 -23.36 9.22 -16.89
CA ALA A 280 -24.57 9.35 -17.69
C ALA A 280 -25.15 7.97 -18.07
N GLY A 281 -26.40 7.71 -17.65
CA GLY A 281 -27.10 6.43 -17.88
C GLY A 281 -26.81 5.32 -16.86
N ALA A 282 -25.90 5.54 -15.90
CA ALA A 282 -25.50 4.54 -14.91
C ALA A 282 -26.17 4.70 -13.54
N LEU A 283 -27.00 5.73 -13.33
CA LEU A 283 -27.57 6.07 -12.02
C LEU A 283 -28.67 5.14 -11.50
N HIS A 284 -28.95 4.03 -12.18
CA HIS A 284 -29.81 2.98 -11.64
C HIS A 284 -29.20 2.34 -10.37
N ASP A 285 -27.86 2.40 -10.25
CA ASP A 285 -27.11 2.07 -9.04
C ASP A 285 -25.85 2.95 -8.95
N PRO A 286 -25.92 4.11 -8.29
CA PRO A 286 -24.79 5.05 -8.20
C PRO A 286 -23.53 4.46 -7.57
N VAL A 287 -23.67 3.56 -6.60
CA VAL A 287 -22.52 2.90 -5.94
C VAL A 287 -21.83 1.96 -6.91
N ALA A 288 -22.59 1.19 -7.70
CA ALA A 288 -21.99 0.33 -8.72
C ALA A 288 -21.37 1.18 -9.83
N ALA A 289 -22.03 2.27 -10.22
CA ALA A 289 -21.55 3.19 -11.25
C ALA A 289 -20.18 3.78 -10.91
N LEU A 290 -19.89 4.12 -9.64
CA LEU A 290 -18.55 4.59 -9.26
C LEU A 290 -17.43 3.65 -9.70
N VAL A 291 -17.62 2.33 -9.56
CA VAL A 291 -16.61 1.32 -9.93
C VAL A 291 -16.72 0.94 -11.41
N PHE A 292 -17.92 0.81 -11.96
CA PHE A 292 -18.12 0.41 -13.36
C PHE A 292 -17.86 1.52 -14.37
N CYS A 293 -18.03 2.79 -14.00
CA CYS A 293 -17.82 3.93 -14.88
C CYS A 293 -16.50 4.65 -14.62
N GLN A 294 -15.97 4.58 -13.39
CA GLN A 294 -14.68 5.15 -13.01
C GLN A 294 -14.60 6.66 -13.32
N PRO A 295 -15.39 7.51 -12.62
CA PRO A 295 -15.22 8.95 -12.72
C PRO A 295 -13.78 9.34 -12.34
N SER A 296 -13.24 10.35 -13.01
CA SER A 296 -11.79 10.64 -12.99
C SER A 296 -11.30 11.37 -11.74
N ALA A 297 -12.19 12.07 -11.03
CA ALA A 297 -11.80 12.87 -9.88
C ALA A 297 -12.96 13.01 -8.88
N VAL A 298 -12.61 13.23 -7.63
CA VAL A 298 -13.57 13.66 -6.60
C VAL A 298 -13.88 15.14 -6.74
N ASP A 299 -15.09 15.50 -6.35
CA ASP A 299 -15.56 16.89 -6.26
C ASP A 299 -15.22 17.48 -4.89
N LEU A 300 -15.38 16.68 -3.84
CA LEU A 300 -15.08 17.03 -2.46
C LEU A 300 -14.23 15.93 -1.81
N SER A 301 -13.22 16.33 -1.03
CA SER A 301 -12.47 15.44 -0.14
C SER A 301 -12.25 16.14 1.18
N ILE A 302 -12.70 15.51 2.26
CA ILE A 302 -12.50 15.92 3.65
C ILE A 302 -11.59 14.88 4.29
N ILE A 303 -10.52 15.34 4.95
CA ILE A 303 -9.60 14.47 5.71
C ILE A 303 -9.46 15.06 7.10
N ASN A 304 -9.74 14.26 8.11
CA ASN A 304 -9.73 14.65 9.52
C ASN A 304 -10.57 15.93 9.79
N GLY A 305 -11.70 16.07 9.09
CA GLY A 305 -12.60 17.22 9.19
C GLY A 305 -12.15 18.48 8.46
N GLN A 306 -11.01 18.45 7.77
CA GLN A 306 -10.52 19.56 6.93
C GLN A 306 -10.86 19.31 5.46
N ILE A 307 -11.31 20.36 4.76
CA ILE A 307 -11.55 20.29 3.32
C ILE A 307 -10.20 20.31 2.60
N ILE A 308 -9.88 19.24 1.88
CA ILE A 308 -8.64 19.07 1.12
C ILE A 308 -8.88 19.28 -0.38
N VAL A 309 -10.02 18.82 -0.90
CA VAL A 309 -10.46 19.07 -2.28
C VAL A 309 -11.85 19.68 -2.24
N GLU A 310 -12.09 20.75 -2.99
CA GLU A 310 -13.40 21.41 -3.17
C GLU A 310 -13.55 21.83 -4.64
N ASP A 311 -14.72 21.59 -5.22
CA ASP A 311 -15.00 21.77 -6.66
C ASP A 311 -13.95 21.10 -7.57
N GLY A 312 -13.42 19.94 -7.15
CA GLY A 312 -12.37 19.20 -7.85
C GLY A 312 -10.98 19.83 -7.80
N VAL A 313 -10.78 20.88 -7.01
CA VAL A 313 -9.51 21.59 -6.85
C VAL A 313 -8.89 21.29 -5.49
N LEU A 314 -7.60 20.95 -5.49
CA LEU A 314 -6.82 20.73 -4.27
C LEU A 314 -6.55 22.07 -3.58
N GLN A 315 -6.87 22.16 -2.28
CA GLN A 315 -6.86 23.42 -1.53
C GLN A 315 -5.54 23.68 -0.79
N THR A 316 -4.71 22.65 -0.61
CA THR A 316 -3.55 22.69 0.28
C THR A 316 -2.24 23.07 -0.40
N VAL A 317 -2.13 22.85 -1.71
CA VAL A 317 -0.90 23.09 -2.49
C VAL A 317 -1.20 23.56 -3.91
N ASP A 318 -0.26 24.30 -4.51
CA ASP A 318 -0.37 24.77 -5.90
C ASP A 318 0.06 23.68 -6.89
N VAL A 319 -0.92 22.91 -7.38
CA VAL A 319 -0.69 21.76 -8.27
C VAL A 319 0.08 22.13 -9.56
N PRO A 320 -0.27 23.21 -10.30
CA PRO A 320 0.52 23.64 -11.46
C PRO A 320 2.02 23.80 -11.18
N SER A 321 2.40 24.50 -10.10
CA SER A 321 3.81 24.70 -9.73
C SER A 321 4.49 23.39 -9.33
N LEU A 322 3.78 22.50 -8.61
CA LEU A 322 4.29 21.18 -8.26
C LEU A 322 4.56 20.32 -9.50
N VAL A 323 3.64 20.34 -10.48
CA VAL A 323 3.81 19.60 -11.74
C VAL A 323 5.00 20.13 -12.53
N GLU A 324 5.16 21.45 -12.64
CA GLU A 324 6.32 22.05 -13.32
C GLU A 324 7.63 21.67 -12.63
N GLY A 325 7.70 21.80 -11.30
CA GLY A 325 8.86 21.45 -10.50
C GLY A 325 9.22 19.96 -10.60
N HIS A 326 8.23 19.08 -10.47
CA HIS A 326 8.40 17.63 -10.57
C HIS A 326 8.91 17.22 -11.95
N ASN A 327 8.31 17.74 -13.03
CA ASN A 327 8.75 17.44 -14.40
C ASN A 327 10.20 17.87 -14.65
N ARG A 328 10.60 19.05 -14.13
CA ARG A 328 11.98 19.52 -14.24
C ARG A 328 12.95 18.60 -13.49
N LEU A 329 12.65 18.24 -12.24
CA LEU A 329 13.50 17.37 -11.42
C LEU A 329 13.59 15.94 -12.02
N SER A 330 12.48 15.40 -12.49
CA SER A 330 12.43 14.10 -13.19
C SER A 330 13.32 14.10 -14.45
N ALA A 331 13.26 15.17 -15.26
CA ALA A 331 14.12 15.31 -16.42
C ALA A 331 15.62 15.41 -16.05
N GLN A 332 15.96 16.04 -14.92
CA GLN A 332 17.34 16.07 -14.40
C GLN A 332 17.81 14.69 -13.96
N LEU A 333 16.97 13.96 -13.22
CA LEU A 333 17.25 12.58 -12.79
C LEU A 333 17.53 11.65 -13.97
N ILE A 334 16.66 11.66 -15.00
CA ILE A 334 16.81 10.82 -16.20
C ILE A 334 18.10 11.15 -16.97
N ARG A 335 18.54 12.42 -16.95
CA ARG A 335 19.79 12.86 -17.58
C ARG A 335 21.04 12.59 -16.74
N GLY A 336 20.89 12.15 -15.49
CA GLY A 336 22.01 11.96 -14.55
C GLY A 336 22.61 13.29 -14.06
N GLU A 337 21.79 14.34 -13.98
CA GLU A 337 22.17 15.68 -13.51
C GLU A 337 21.80 15.93 -12.03
N ALA A 338 21.24 14.90 -11.37
CA ALA A 338 20.77 14.93 -9.99
C ALA A 338 21.88 14.55 -9.00
#